data_AF-A0A667YY31-F1
#
_entry.id   AF-A0A667YY31-F1
#
_cell.length_a   1.000
_cell.length_b   1.000
_cell.length_c   1.000
_cell.angle_alpha   90.00
_cell.angle_beta   90.00
_cell.angle_gamma   90.00
#
_symmetry.space_group_name_H-M   'P 1'
#
loop_
_entity.id
_entity.type
_entity.pdbx_description
1 polymer ?
#
loop_
_entity_poly.entity_id
_entity_poly.type
_entity_poly.pdbx_seq_one_letter_code
_entity_poly.pdbx_strand_id
1 'polypeptide(L)'
;MIQPWYLVAIATFLLGLMLRLQNEPYLGYGRVIYCIDIIFWYIRVLDIFGVNKYLGPYVMMIGKMMIDMMYFVVIMLVVLMSFGVARQAILHPDEEPTWRLARNIFYMPYWMIYGEVFADSIDRKTRIHTPCGEHLYDEDGKKLPPCIPGAWLTPAIMACYLLVANILLVNLLIAVFNNTFFEVKSISNQVWKFQRYQLIMTFHDRPILPPPLIVFSHLYIIFSRLFRRCAKKKQEGELDEKDRVMAFLSMLITFHIHNDDVFSGVPGRVENMSMRLEEVNERENTMKASLQTVDLRLA
;
A
#
# COMPACT_ATOMS: atom_id res chain seq x y z
N MET A 1 -6.71 -2.35 -17.74
CA MET A 1 -7.74 -1.51 -17.09
C MET A 1 -7.11 -0.15 -16.85
N ILE A 2 -7.68 0.94 -17.36
CA ILE A 2 -7.15 2.29 -17.12
C ILE A 2 -7.54 2.65 -15.68
N GLN A 3 -6.56 2.82 -14.79
CA GLN A 3 -6.85 3.25 -13.42
C GLN A 3 -7.47 4.67 -13.44
N PRO A 4 -8.46 4.95 -12.56
CA PRO A 4 -9.22 6.20 -12.60
C PRO A 4 -8.35 7.45 -12.40
N TRP A 5 -7.25 7.32 -11.67
CA TRP A 5 -6.33 8.43 -11.42
C TRP A 5 -5.56 8.90 -12.68
N TYR A 6 -5.44 8.07 -13.73
CA TYR A 6 -4.90 8.52 -15.03
C TYR A 6 -5.81 9.53 -15.71
N LEU A 7 -7.12 9.30 -15.61
CA LEU A 7 -8.11 10.21 -16.18
C LEU A 7 -8.08 11.54 -15.43
N VAL A 8 -7.91 11.48 -14.11
CA VAL A 8 -7.73 12.68 -13.27
C VAL A 8 -6.47 13.43 -13.71
N ALA A 9 -5.31 12.76 -13.83
CA ALA A 9 -4.06 13.39 -14.25
C ALA A 9 -4.14 14.04 -15.65
N ILE A 10 -4.75 13.35 -16.61
CA ILE A 10 -4.93 13.90 -17.97
C ILE A 10 -5.91 15.07 -17.95
N ALA A 11 -7.01 14.97 -17.18
CA ALA A 11 -7.98 16.05 -17.05
C ALA A 11 -7.39 17.28 -16.37
N THR A 12 -6.58 17.12 -15.31
CA THR A 12 -5.88 18.23 -14.64
C THR A 12 -4.84 18.87 -15.55
N PHE A 13 -4.11 18.07 -16.32
CA PHE A 13 -3.16 18.57 -17.32
C PHE A 13 -3.86 19.40 -18.41
N LEU A 14 -4.98 18.91 -18.95
CA LEU A 14 -5.77 19.62 -19.97
C LEU A 14 -6.40 20.89 -19.39
N LEU A 15 -6.91 20.83 -18.15
CA LEU A 15 -7.43 22.01 -17.45
C LEU A 15 -6.35 23.07 -17.26
N GLY A 16 -5.16 22.67 -16.82
CA GLY A 16 -3.99 23.55 -16.71
C GLY A 16 -3.58 24.15 -18.06
N LEU A 17 -3.66 23.37 -19.14
CA LEU A 17 -3.38 23.84 -20.51
C LEU A 17 -4.40 24.90 -20.97
N MET A 18 -5.69 24.65 -20.75
CA MET A 18 -6.76 25.56 -21.15
C MET A 18 -6.68 26.89 -20.40
N LEU A 19 -6.40 26.85 -19.09
CA LEU A 19 -6.23 28.06 -18.27
C LEU A 19 -4.97 28.85 -18.65
N ARG A 20 -3.94 28.18 -19.16
CA ARG A 20 -2.72 28.82 -19.64
C ARG A 20 -2.85 29.46 -21.02
N LEU A 21 -3.79 28.98 -21.85
CA LEU A 21 -4.11 29.58 -23.15
C LEU A 21 -4.95 30.86 -23.01
N GLN A 22 -5.45 31.17 -21.82
CA GLN A 22 -6.19 32.39 -21.50
C GLN A 22 -5.26 33.51 -21.01
N ASN A 23 -5.68 34.76 -21.20
CA ASN A 23 -4.94 35.94 -20.74
C ASN A 23 -4.93 36.07 -19.20
N GLU A 24 -4.06 36.94 -18.68
CA GLU A 24 -3.99 37.28 -17.25
C GLU A 24 -5.38 37.65 -16.69
N PRO A 25 -5.83 37.11 -15.54
CA PRO A 25 -5.08 36.49 -14.43
C PRO A 25 -5.02 34.95 -14.41
N TYR A 26 -5.58 34.25 -15.41
CA TYR A 26 -5.71 32.79 -15.38
C TYR A 26 -4.39 32.04 -15.61
N LEU A 27 -3.39 32.72 -16.17
CA LEU A 27 -2.05 32.19 -16.41
C LEU A 27 -1.36 31.73 -15.10
N GLY A 28 -1.51 32.52 -14.04
CA GLY A 28 -0.96 32.21 -12.71
C GLY A 28 -1.57 30.93 -12.11
N TYR A 29 -2.88 30.76 -12.23
CA TYR A 29 -3.58 29.56 -11.78
C TYR A 29 -3.19 28.33 -12.61
N GLY A 30 -3.05 28.47 -13.93
CA GLY A 30 -2.56 27.40 -14.82
C GLY A 30 -1.17 26.89 -14.43
N ARG A 31 -0.25 27.78 -14.04
CA ARG A 31 1.08 27.39 -13.53
C ARG A 31 0.99 26.55 -12.25
N VAL A 32 0.17 26.96 -11.29
CA VAL A 32 0.01 26.23 -10.02
C VAL A 32 -0.59 24.84 -10.27
N ILE A 33 -1.58 24.74 -11.15
CA ILE A 33 -2.19 23.46 -11.53
C ILE A 33 -1.14 22.52 -12.13
N TYR A 34 -0.26 23.00 -13.01
CA TYR A 34 0.84 22.17 -13.52
C TYR A 34 1.85 21.73 -12.46
N CYS A 35 2.15 22.57 -11.47
CA CYS A 35 3.01 22.18 -10.36
C CYS A 35 2.40 21.06 -9.51
N ILE A 36 1.06 21.00 -9.40
CA ILE A 36 0.38 19.89 -8.73
C ILE A 36 0.31 18.66 -9.65
N ASP A 37 0.10 18.89 -10.95
CA ASP A 37 -0.03 17.83 -11.96
C ASP A 37 1.20 16.91 -12.03
N ILE A 38 2.42 17.46 -11.87
CA ILE A 38 3.66 16.67 -11.85
C ILE A 38 3.67 15.59 -10.76
N ILE A 39 2.96 15.80 -9.65
CA ILE A 39 2.85 14.81 -8.56
C ILE A 39 2.12 13.56 -9.06
N PHE A 40 1.04 13.72 -9.84
CA PHE A 40 0.32 12.59 -10.42
C PHE A 40 1.20 11.82 -11.42
N TRP A 41 2.03 12.51 -12.19
CA TRP A 41 3.00 11.87 -13.08
C TRP A 41 4.08 11.09 -12.30
N TYR A 42 4.53 11.57 -11.14
CA TYR A 42 5.43 10.80 -10.27
C TYR A 42 4.76 9.56 -9.66
N ILE A 43 3.49 9.66 -9.26
CA ILE A 43 2.72 8.48 -8.82
C ILE A 43 2.65 7.45 -9.94
N ARG A 44 2.51 7.88 -11.21
CA ARG A 44 2.59 6.97 -12.37
C ARG A 44 3.93 6.29 -12.52
N VAL A 45 5.02 7.00 -12.28
CA VAL A 45 6.35 6.40 -12.34
C VAL A 45 6.48 5.25 -11.32
N LEU A 46 5.87 5.36 -10.12
CA LEU A 46 5.85 4.25 -9.14
C LEU A 46 5.14 3.01 -9.68
N ASP A 47 4.04 3.15 -10.40
CA ASP A 47 3.33 2.01 -11.02
C ASP A 47 4.18 1.32 -12.11
N ILE A 48 5.04 2.07 -12.81
CA ILE A 48 6.00 1.51 -13.78
C ILE A 48 7.10 0.74 -13.05
N PHE A 49 7.60 1.27 -11.93
CA PHE A 49 8.54 0.54 -11.07
C PHE A 49 7.91 -0.70 -10.42
N GLY A 50 6.58 -0.70 -10.27
CA GLY A 50 5.75 -1.84 -9.87
C GLY A 50 5.98 -3.11 -10.70
N VAL A 51 6.42 -2.95 -11.96
CA VAL A 51 6.68 -4.05 -12.90
C VAL A 51 8.01 -4.76 -12.62
N ASN A 52 8.95 -4.07 -11.98
CA ASN A 52 10.29 -4.61 -11.71
C ASN A 52 10.21 -5.76 -10.68
N LYS A 53 11.00 -6.82 -10.91
CA LYS A 53 11.10 -7.98 -10.01
C LYS A 53 11.48 -7.61 -8.58
N TYR A 54 12.28 -6.57 -8.40
CA TYR A 54 12.77 -6.16 -7.09
C TYR A 54 11.89 -5.12 -6.42
N LEU A 55 11.41 -4.11 -7.16
CA LEU A 55 10.64 -2.99 -6.60
C LEU A 55 9.13 -3.25 -6.55
N GLY A 56 8.63 -4.14 -7.40
CA GLY A 56 7.21 -4.40 -7.54
C GLY A 56 6.50 -4.86 -6.28
N PRO A 57 7.02 -5.88 -5.56
CA PRO A 57 6.44 -6.31 -4.29
C PRO A 57 6.36 -5.19 -3.24
N TYR A 58 7.34 -4.27 -3.21
CA TYR A 58 7.33 -3.15 -2.26
C TYR A 58 6.25 -2.11 -2.59
N VAL A 59 6.06 -1.78 -3.86
CA VAL A 59 4.99 -0.85 -4.29
C VAL A 59 3.61 -1.42 -3.95
N MET A 60 3.40 -2.71 -4.22
CA MET A 60 2.15 -3.40 -3.87
C MET A 60 1.91 -3.46 -2.36
N MET A 61 2.98 -3.67 -1.61
CA MET A 61 2.94 -3.70 -0.15
C MET A 61 2.56 -2.35 0.44
N ILE A 62 3.18 -1.25 -0.02
CA ILE A 62 2.83 0.12 0.41
C ILE A 62 1.35 0.40 0.17
N GLY A 63 0.84 0.07 -1.02
CA GLY A 63 -0.57 0.30 -1.36
C GLY A 63 -1.54 -0.45 -0.43
N LYS A 64 -1.25 -1.71 -0.10
CA LYS A 64 -2.09 -2.49 0.81
C LYS A 64 -2.01 -1.99 2.26
N MET A 65 -0.81 -1.69 2.74
CA MET A 65 -0.60 -1.17 4.10
C MET A 65 -1.25 0.19 4.33
N MET A 66 -1.29 1.06 3.31
CA MET A 66 -1.94 2.38 3.42
C MET A 66 -3.44 2.29 3.73
N ILE A 67 -4.14 1.25 3.25
CA ILE A 67 -5.57 1.06 3.53
C ILE A 67 -5.78 0.75 5.00
N ASP A 68 -4.95 -0.13 5.57
CA ASP A 68 -5.03 -0.51 6.98
C ASP A 68 -4.67 0.68 7.89
N MET A 69 -3.68 1.49 7.48
CA MET A 69 -3.29 2.71 8.19
C MET A 69 -4.37 3.79 8.17
N MET A 70 -5.25 3.82 7.17
CA MET A 70 -6.27 4.87 7.06
C MET A 70 -7.19 4.93 8.27
N TYR A 71 -7.57 3.78 8.83
CA TYR A 71 -8.38 3.72 10.06
C TYR A 71 -7.67 4.37 11.25
N PHE A 72 -6.35 4.17 11.36
CA PHE A 72 -5.55 4.77 12.40
C PHE A 72 -5.43 6.29 12.23
N VAL A 73 -5.22 6.75 11.00
CA VAL A 73 -5.16 8.19 10.68
C VAL A 73 -6.45 8.90 11.09
N VAL A 74 -7.61 8.24 10.96
CA VAL A 74 -8.89 8.79 11.45
C VAL A 74 -8.88 8.99 12.97
N ILE A 75 -8.38 8.03 13.75
CA ILE A 75 -8.26 8.15 15.21
C ILE A 75 -7.34 9.32 15.57
N MET A 76 -6.20 9.43 14.89
CA MET A 76 -5.25 10.53 15.09
C MET A 76 -5.89 11.89 14.77
N LEU A 77 -6.70 11.97 13.71
CA LEU A 77 -7.42 13.19 13.33
C LEU A 77 -8.48 13.60 14.36
N VAL A 78 -9.16 12.65 15.01
CA VAL A 78 -10.09 12.92 16.12
C VAL A 78 -9.36 13.53 17.31
N VAL A 79 -8.24 12.94 17.73
CA VAL A 79 -7.43 13.46 18.83
C VAL A 79 -6.88 14.84 18.50
N LEU A 80 -6.37 15.03 17.27
CA LEU A 80 -5.90 16.31 16.77
C LEU A 80 -7.00 17.38 16.79
N MET A 81 -8.20 17.08 16.28
CA MET A 81 -9.34 18.01 16.30
C MET A 81 -9.74 18.40 17.73
N SER A 82 -9.81 17.43 18.65
CA SER A 82 -10.21 17.70 20.04
C SER A 82 -9.27 18.69 20.72
N PHE A 83 -7.96 18.53 20.54
CA PHE A 83 -6.96 19.46 21.09
C PHE A 83 -6.95 20.80 20.35
N GLY A 84 -7.00 20.79 19.02
CA GLY A 84 -6.96 21.99 18.19
C GLY A 84 -8.11 22.95 18.46
N VAL A 85 -9.33 22.41 18.57
CA VAL A 85 -10.53 23.20 18.90
C VAL A 85 -10.44 23.73 20.33
N ALA A 86 -10.08 22.89 21.31
CA ALA A 86 -9.96 23.30 22.71
C ALA A 86 -8.93 24.43 22.88
N ARG A 87 -7.74 24.29 22.28
CA ARG A 87 -6.69 25.30 22.30
C ARG A 87 -7.17 26.61 21.68
N GLN A 88 -7.77 26.55 20.49
CA GLN A 88 -8.18 27.76 19.77
C GLN A 88 -9.29 28.51 20.52
N ALA A 89 -10.27 27.77 21.08
CA ALA A 89 -11.37 28.34 21.85
C ALA A 89 -10.90 28.99 23.17
N ILE A 90 -9.90 28.41 23.84
CA ILE A 90 -9.36 28.99 25.09
C ILE A 90 -8.50 30.23 24.80
N LEU A 91 -7.68 30.21 23.76
CA LEU A 91 -6.70 31.30 23.51
C LEU A 91 -7.26 32.49 22.75
N HIS A 92 -8.36 32.33 22.00
CA HIS A 92 -8.91 33.38 21.13
C HIS A 92 -10.44 33.39 21.21
N PRO A 93 -11.01 33.92 22.30
CA PRO A 93 -12.46 33.93 22.49
C PRO A 93 -13.21 34.82 21.47
N ASP A 94 -12.60 35.91 21.02
CA ASP A 94 -13.25 36.94 20.21
C ASP A 94 -12.82 36.92 18.73
N GLU A 95 -12.45 35.76 18.19
CA GLU A 95 -11.98 35.64 16.80
C GLU A 95 -13.13 35.43 15.80
N GLU A 96 -13.14 36.23 14.73
CA GLU A 96 -14.17 36.15 13.69
C GLU A 96 -14.08 34.84 12.88
N PRO A 97 -15.22 34.32 12.39
CA PRO A 97 -15.26 33.09 11.61
C PRO A 97 -14.54 33.28 10.26
N THR A 98 -13.30 32.82 10.17
CA THR A 98 -12.49 32.88 8.95
C THR A 98 -11.82 31.54 8.66
N TRP A 99 -11.45 31.31 7.39
CA TRP A 99 -10.67 30.12 6.99
C TRP A 99 -9.29 30.01 7.67
N ARG A 100 -8.82 31.10 8.30
CA ARG A 100 -7.61 31.09 9.11
C ARG A 100 -7.81 30.30 10.41
N LEU A 101 -9.01 30.34 10.98
CA LEU A 101 -9.39 29.61 12.17
C LEU A 101 -9.23 28.10 11.96
N ALA A 102 -9.79 27.58 10.87
CA ALA A 102 -9.66 26.17 10.49
C ALA A 102 -8.17 25.78 10.37
N ARG A 103 -7.37 26.58 9.66
CA ARG A 103 -5.92 26.34 9.57
C ARG A 103 -5.26 26.33 10.94
N ASN A 104 -5.57 27.24 11.85
CA ASN A 104 -4.97 27.26 13.19
C ASN A 104 -5.35 26.01 14.02
N ILE A 105 -6.60 25.56 13.91
CA ILE A 105 -7.12 24.35 14.58
C ILE A 105 -6.40 23.09 14.09
N PHE A 106 -6.14 22.96 12.78
CA PHE A 106 -5.56 21.74 12.21
C PHE A 106 -4.04 21.77 12.10
N TYR A 107 -3.50 22.86 11.56
CA TYR A 107 -2.10 22.94 11.14
C TYR A 107 -1.15 22.93 12.33
N MET A 108 -1.39 23.76 13.36
CA MET A 108 -0.48 23.83 14.49
C MET A 108 -0.39 22.50 15.26
N PRO A 109 -1.51 21.87 15.68
CA PRO A 109 -1.48 20.54 16.30
C PRO A 109 -0.86 19.45 15.44
N TYR A 110 -1.04 19.50 14.11
CA TYR A 110 -0.45 18.54 13.19
C TYR A 110 1.08 18.55 13.26
N TRP A 111 1.70 19.72 13.20
CA TRP A 111 3.17 19.85 13.27
C TRP A 111 3.74 19.41 14.63
N MET A 112 2.96 19.55 15.71
CA MET A 112 3.35 19.06 17.03
C MET A 112 3.52 17.52 17.07
N ILE A 113 2.83 16.77 16.21
CA ILE A 113 3.02 15.31 16.10
C ILE A 113 4.42 14.98 15.56
N TYR A 114 4.95 15.83 14.69
CA TYR A 114 6.26 15.66 14.07
C TYR A 114 7.41 16.28 14.89
N GLY A 115 7.13 16.82 16.08
CA GLY A 115 8.15 17.34 17.01
C GLY A 115 8.24 18.87 17.10
N GLU A 116 7.45 19.61 16.32
CA GLU A 116 7.42 21.08 16.41
C GLU A 116 6.48 21.53 17.54
N VAL A 117 7.06 21.76 18.72
CA VAL A 117 6.29 22.05 19.94
C VAL A 117 5.84 23.54 20.04
N PHE A 118 6.27 24.42 19.13
CA PHE A 118 5.94 25.87 19.12
C PHE A 118 6.05 26.57 20.49
N ALA A 119 7.06 26.23 21.29
CA ALA A 119 7.23 26.68 22.67
C ALA A 119 7.13 28.21 22.84
N ASP A 120 7.72 28.98 21.93
CA ASP A 120 7.72 30.45 21.98
C ASP A 120 6.32 31.06 21.86
N SER A 121 5.42 30.41 21.11
CA SER A 121 4.03 30.87 20.96
C SER A 121 3.15 30.56 22.17
N ILE A 122 3.55 29.54 22.94
CA ILE A 122 2.84 29.07 24.14
C ILE A 122 3.32 29.89 25.34
N ASP A 123 4.63 30.05 25.51
CA ASP A 123 5.18 30.85 26.60
C ASP A 123 4.65 32.28 26.52
N ARG A 124 4.74 32.93 25.35
CA ARG A 124 4.25 34.31 25.15
C ARG A 124 2.76 34.50 25.46
N LYS A 125 1.90 33.52 25.17
CA LYS A 125 0.44 33.62 25.39
C LYS A 125 -0.02 33.06 26.73
N THR A 126 0.80 32.23 27.37
CA THR A 126 0.48 31.54 28.62
C THR A 126 1.26 32.06 29.80
N ARG A 127 2.04 33.16 29.66
CA ARG A 127 2.76 33.76 30.78
C ARG A 127 1.78 34.15 31.89
N ILE A 128 1.67 33.26 32.87
CA ILE A 128 1.07 33.48 34.20
C ILE A 128 1.76 34.66 34.91
N HIS A 129 2.98 35.03 34.48
CA HIS A 129 3.80 36.08 35.08
C HIS A 129 3.96 37.36 34.23
N THR A 130 3.32 37.50 33.07
CA THR A 130 3.27 38.82 32.42
C THR A 130 2.14 39.62 33.03
N PRO A 131 2.35 40.89 33.41
CA PRO A 131 1.22 41.73 33.79
C PRO A 131 0.22 41.70 32.63
N CYS A 132 -1.00 41.28 32.91
CA CYS A 132 -2.11 41.33 31.97
C CYS A 132 -3.12 42.33 32.55
N GLY A 133 -3.81 43.06 31.69
CA GLY A 133 -4.75 44.07 32.14
C GLY A 133 -5.36 44.82 30.97
N GLU A 134 -6.66 45.07 31.05
CA GLU A 134 -7.31 45.97 30.11
C GLU A 134 -6.75 47.38 30.30
N HIS A 135 -6.23 47.98 29.24
CA HIS A 135 -5.70 49.36 29.23
C HIS A 135 -4.42 49.62 30.05
N LEU A 136 -3.69 48.59 30.48
CA LEU A 136 -2.35 48.78 31.04
C LEU A 136 -1.29 48.81 29.92
N TYR A 137 -0.24 49.61 30.11
CA TYR A 137 0.91 49.72 29.22
C TYR A 137 2.16 49.25 29.98
N ASP A 138 3.02 48.52 29.29
CA ASP A 138 4.30 48.07 29.83
C ASP A 138 5.25 49.27 29.96
N GLU A 139 6.36 49.15 30.69
CA GLU A 139 7.35 50.26 30.79
C GLU A 139 7.93 50.68 29.42
N ASP A 140 7.83 49.80 28.41
CA ASP A 140 8.17 50.04 27.01
C ASP A 140 7.05 50.74 26.19
N GLY A 141 5.94 51.13 26.82
CA GLY A 141 4.80 51.78 26.15
C GLY A 141 3.96 50.85 25.25
N LYS A 142 4.16 49.53 25.34
CA LYS A 142 3.36 48.54 24.59
C LYS A 142 2.08 48.20 25.36
N LYS A 143 0.94 48.14 24.65
CA LYS A 143 -0.35 47.75 25.25
C LYS A 143 -0.28 46.30 25.73
N LEU A 144 -0.64 46.06 26.99
CA LEU A 144 -0.70 44.71 27.55
C LEU A 144 -1.85 43.92 26.90
N PRO A 145 -1.69 42.59 26.73
CA PRO A 145 -2.77 41.74 26.25
C PRO A 145 -3.88 41.61 27.32
N PRO A 146 -5.15 41.43 26.89
CA PRO A 146 -6.25 41.18 27.82
C PRO A 146 -6.02 39.87 28.58
N CYS A 147 -6.39 39.83 29.86
CA CYS A 147 -6.30 38.61 30.66
C CYS A 147 -7.34 37.60 30.18
N ILE A 148 -6.89 36.44 29.72
CA ILE A 148 -7.78 35.39 29.21
C ILE A 148 -8.03 34.37 30.32
N PRO A 149 -9.28 34.19 30.80
CA PRO A 149 -9.59 33.17 31.79
C PRO A 149 -9.35 31.78 31.21
N GLY A 150 -8.64 30.93 31.95
CA GLY A 150 -8.37 29.54 31.54
C GLY A 150 -7.13 29.35 30.66
N ALA A 151 -6.35 30.40 30.36
CA ALA A 151 -5.09 30.26 29.61
C ALA A 151 -4.12 29.24 30.25
N TRP A 152 -4.11 29.15 31.58
CA TRP A 152 -3.31 28.19 32.37
C TRP A 152 -3.65 26.71 32.09
N LEU A 153 -4.83 26.41 31.55
CA LEU A 153 -5.25 25.05 31.23
C LEU A 153 -4.60 24.54 29.94
N THR A 154 -4.25 25.44 29.02
CA THR A 154 -3.72 25.09 27.70
C THR A 154 -2.42 24.27 27.75
N PRO A 155 -1.41 24.61 28.57
CA PRO A 155 -0.18 23.82 28.69
C PRO A 155 -0.45 22.42 29.24
N ALA A 156 -1.42 22.27 30.16
CA ALA A 156 -1.78 20.98 30.71
C ALA A 156 -2.44 20.08 29.67
N ILE A 157 -3.43 20.60 28.92
CA ILE A 157 -4.07 19.87 27.81
C ILE A 157 -3.03 19.54 26.73
N MET A 158 -2.11 20.45 26.44
CA MET A 158 -1.04 20.23 25.47
C MET A 158 -0.08 19.11 25.90
N ALA A 159 0.34 19.07 27.16
CA ALA A 159 1.18 18.00 27.67
C ALA A 159 0.46 16.63 27.55
N CYS A 160 -0.83 16.59 27.88
CA CYS A 160 -1.65 15.40 27.69
C CYS A 160 -1.75 14.99 26.20
N TYR A 161 -1.97 15.96 25.30
CA TYR A 161 -2.00 15.74 23.86
C TYR A 161 -0.69 15.16 23.34
N LEU A 162 0.46 15.72 23.72
CA LEU A 162 1.77 15.22 23.28
C LEU A 162 2.05 13.80 23.79
N LEU A 163 1.64 13.47 25.02
CA LEU A 163 1.74 12.11 25.54
C LEU A 163 0.89 11.15 24.70
N VAL A 164 -0.38 11.47 24.48
CA VAL A 164 -1.28 10.60 23.72
C VAL A 164 -0.85 10.50 22.25
N ALA A 165 -0.55 11.62 21.59
CA ALA A 165 -0.18 11.62 20.17
C ALA A 165 1.20 10.98 19.93
N ASN A 166 2.24 11.46 20.61
CA ASN A 166 3.61 11.07 20.26
C ASN A 166 4.05 9.79 20.97
N ILE A 167 3.61 9.56 22.21
CA ILE A 167 4.03 8.38 22.98
C ILE A 167 3.09 7.20 22.76
N LEU A 168 1.77 7.41 22.70
CA LEU A 168 0.83 6.30 22.48
C LEU A 168 0.54 6.08 20.99
N LEU A 169 -0.01 7.08 20.30
CA LEU A 169 -0.54 6.90 18.94
C LEU A 169 0.56 6.62 17.91
N VAL A 170 1.61 7.44 17.84
CA VAL A 170 2.70 7.21 16.86
C VAL A 170 3.38 5.86 17.07
N ASN A 171 3.64 5.47 18.32
CA ASN A 171 4.27 4.17 18.62
C ASN A 171 3.34 2.99 18.31
N LEU A 172 2.03 3.12 18.57
CA LEU A 172 1.04 2.11 18.20
C LEU A 172 0.90 2.00 16.67
N LEU A 173 0.96 3.12 15.94
CA LEU A 173 0.97 3.14 14.47
C LEU A 173 2.17 2.39 13.92
N ILE A 174 3.36 2.63 14.48
CA ILE A 174 4.57 1.89 14.09
C ILE A 174 4.39 0.40 14.37
N ALA A 175 3.81 0.02 15.51
CA ALA A 175 3.55 -1.39 15.85
C ALA A 175 2.58 -2.06 14.86
N VAL A 176 1.46 -1.40 14.52
CA VAL A 176 0.50 -1.90 13.53
C VAL A 176 1.12 -1.95 12.14
N PHE A 177 1.91 -0.93 11.76
CA PHE A 177 2.64 -0.92 10.49
C PHE A 177 3.62 -2.11 10.42
N ASN A 178 4.36 -2.39 11.49
CA ASN A 178 5.26 -3.54 11.52
C ASN A 178 4.50 -4.86 11.44
N ASN A 179 3.38 -5.01 12.15
CA ASN A 179 2.60 -6.24 12.10
C ASN A 179 1.99 -6.49 10.71
N THR A 180 1.32 -5.48 10.16
CA THR A 180 0.77 -5.52 8.79
C THR A 180 1.88 -5.70 7.75
N PHE A 181 3.09 -5.16 7.99
CA PHE A 181 4.23 -5.36 7.10
C PHE A 181 4.58 -6.85 7.01
N PHE A 182 4.69 -7.55 8.14
CA PHE A 182 5.01 -8.98 8.10
C PHE A 182 3.91 -9.81 7.43
N GLU A 183 2.64 -9.52 7.72
CA GLU A 183 1.51 -10.20 7.09
C GLU A 183 1.46 -9.95 5.57
N VAL A 184 1.49 -8.67 5.17
CA VAL A 184 1.41 -8.24 3.78
C VAL A 184 2.62 -8.69 2.98
N LYS A 185 3.83 -8.77 3.57
CA LYS A 185 5.04 -9.24 2.88
C LYS A 185 4.92 -10.69 2.41
N SER A 186 4.27 -11.55 3.21
CA SER A 186 4.08 -12.96 2.89
C SER A 186 3.12 -13.16 1.70
N ILE A 187 2.09 -12.32 1.60
CA ILE A 187 1.04 -12.38 0.57
C ILE A 187 1.43 -11.60 -0.70
N SER A 188 2.09 -10.45 -0.54
CA SER A 188 2.39 -9.52 -1.65
C SER A 188 3.27 -10.13 -2.72
N ASN A 189 4.20 -11.02 -2.36
CA ASN A 189 5.04 -11.71 -3.34
C ASN A 189 4.24 -12.63 -4.27
N GLN A 190 3.19 -13.28 -3.76
CA GLN A 190 2.32 -14.14 -4.58
C GLN A 190 1.38 -13.29 -5.44
N VAL A 191 0.76 -12.27 -4.86
CA VAL A 191 -0.12 -11.32 -5.58
C VAL A 191 0.66 -10.60 -6.68
N TRP A 192 1.87 -10.14 -6.40
CA TRP A 192 2.73 -9.50 -7.39
C TRP A 192 3.09 -10.45 -8.54
N LYS A 193 3.39 -11.73 -8.26
CA LYS A 193 3.63 -12.72 -9.32
C LYS A 193 2.41 -12.89 -10.23
N PHE A 194 1.20 -12.93 -9.64
CA PHE A 194 -0.06 -13.00 -10.39
C PHE A 194 -0.30 -11.73 -11.22
N GLN A 195 -0.11 -10.55 -10.65
CA GLN A 195 -0.26 -9.27 -11.36
C GLN A 195 0.77 -9.10 -12.48
N ARG A 196 2.02 -9.54 -12.25
CA ARG A 196 3.06 -9.56 -13.28
C ARG A 196 2.64 -10.41 -14.47
N TYR A 197 2.03 -11.57 -14.24
CA TYR A 197 1.50 -12.40 -15.32
C TYR A 197 0.43 -11.66 -16.14
N GLN A 198 -0.56 -11.05 -15.47
CA GLN A 198 -1.59 -10.25 -16.15
C GLN A 198 -1.01 -9.08 -16.95
N LEU A 199 0.03 -8.45 -16.41
CA LEU A 199 0.71 -7.35 -17.06
C LEU A 199 1.46 -7.82 -18.31
N ILE A 200 2.21 -8.92 -18.23
CA ILE A 200 2.90 -9.53 -19.37
C ILE A 200 1.89 -9.87 -20.47
N MET A 201 0.77 -10.50 -20.10
CA MET A 201 -0.33 -10.81 -21.02
C MET A 201 -0.85 -9.54 -21.71
N THR A 202 -0.99 -8.44 -20.96
CA THR A 202 -1.48 -7.16 -21.51
C THR A 202 -0.46 -6.49 -22.45
N PHE A 203 0.84 -6.62 -22.19
CA PHE A 203 1.89 -6.03 -23.04
C PHE A 203 2.16 -6.82 -24.31
N HIS A 204 1.94 -8.15 -24.29
CA HIS A 204 2.09 -9.00 -25.47
C HIS A 204 1.22 -8.52 -26.65
N ASP A 205 0.02 -8.00 -26.36
CA ASP A 205 -0.92 -7.55 -27.39
C ASP A 205 -0.73 -6.08 -27.81
N ARG A 206 0.24 -5.37 -27.23
CA ARG A 206 0.48 -3.95 -27.49
C ARG A 206 1.60 -3.75 -28.53
N PRO A 207 1.50 -2.73 -29.40
CA PRO A 207 2.57 -2.43 -30.34
C PRO A 207 3.87 -2.10 -29.58
N ILE A 208 4.98 -2.66 -30.07
CA ILE A 208 6.35 -2.64 -29.52
C ILE A 208 6.98 -1.26 -29.26
N LEU A 209 6.33 -0.16 -29.61
CA LEU A 209 6.94 1.18 -29.57
C LEU A 209 6.62 1.93 -28.26
N PRO A 210 7.59 2.67 -27.69
CA PRO A 210 7.38 3.43 -26.46
C PRO A 210 6.31 4.52 -26.68
N PRO A 211 5.60 4.96 -25.61
CA PRO A 211 4.49 5.91 -25.71
C PRO A 211 4.69 7.15 -26.60
N PRO A 212 5.84 7.84 -26.63
CA PRO A 212 6.04 8.97 -27.57
C PRO A 212 6.02 8.56 -29.05
N LEU A 213 6.41 7.32 -29.38
CA LEU A 213 6.47 6.80 -30.75
C LEU A 213 5.25 5.95 -31.14
N ILE A 214 4.33 5.72 -30.21
CA ILE A 214 3.12 4.92 -30.45
C ILE A 214 2.18 5.57 -31.47
N VAL A 215 2.23 6.90 -31.58
CA VAL A 215 1.46 7.67 -32.57
C VAL A 215 1.80 7.21 -33.99
N PHE A 216 3.08 7.01 -34.28
CA PHE A 216 3.53 6.51 -35.59
C PHE A 216 3.08 5.06 -35.84
N SER A 217 3.10 4.20 -34.81
CA SER A 217 2.59 2.83 -34.93
C SER A 217 1.09 2.79 -35.22
N HIS A 218 0.30 3.60 -34.52
CA HIS A 218 -1.14 3.72 -34.75
C HIS A 218 -1.44 4.31 -36.12
N LEU A 219 -0.70 5.35 -36.55
CA LEU A 219 -0.81 5.89 -37.91
C LEU A 219 -0.46 4.85 -38.97
N TYR A 220 0.59 4.06 -38.78
CA TYR A 220 0.97 2.97 -39.69
C TYR A 220 -0.10 1.86 -39.72
N ILE A 221 -0.67 1.47 -38.58
CA ILE A 221 -1.75 0.47 -38.51
C ILE A 221 -3.03 0.99 -39.17
N ILE A 222 -3.40 2.26 -38.97
CA ILE A 222 -4.56 2.90 -39.61
C ILE A 222 -4.35 2.98 -41.12
N PHE A 223 -3.18 3.44 -41.57
CA PHE A 223 -2.80 3.49 -42.97
C PHE A 223 -2.77 2.10 -43.60
N SER A 224 -2.17 1.12 -42.93
CA SER A 224 -2.16 -0.28 -43.30
C SER A 224 -3.57 -0.88 -43.33
N ARG A 225 -4.51 -0.49 -42.47
CA ARG A 225 -5.91 -0.97 -42.49
C ARG A 225 -6.72 -0.31 -43.61
N LEU A 226 -6.43 0.96 -43.93
CA LEU A 226 -6.95 1.63 -45.12
C LEU A 226 -6.47 0.92 -46.40
N PHE A 227 -5.21 0.48 -46.44
CA PHE A 227 -4.64 -0.28 -47.56
C PHE A 227 -5.00 -1.78 -47.57
N ARG A 228 -5.17 -2.43 -46.41
CA ARG A 228 -5.52 -3.87 -46.28
C ARG A 228 -6.98 -4.17 -46.50
N ARG A 229 -7.87 -3.17 -46.65
CA ARG A 229 -9.19 -3.40 -47.27
C ARG A 229 -9.05 -4.01 -48.69
N CYS A 230 -7.88 -3.91 -49.34
CA CYS A 230 -7.56 -4.55 -50.62
C CYS A 230 -6.73 -5.85 -50.53
N ALA A 231 -6.25 -6.28 -49.35
CA ALA A 231 -5.34 -7.43 -49.25
C ALA A 231 -5.59 -8.27 -47.99
N LYS A 232 -6.60 -9.13 -48.06
CA LYS A 232 -6.78 -10.25 -47.14
C LYS A 232 -6.10 -11.49 -47.74
N LYS A 233 -4.93 -11.89 -47.22
CA LYS A 233 -4.65 -13.31 -47.05
C LYS A 233 -3.45 -13.58 -46.15
N LYS A 234 -3.61 -14.69 -45.42
CA LYS A 234 -2.60 -15.61 -44.87
C LYS A 234 -2.23 -15.41 -43.40
N GLN A 235 -2.94 -16.15 -42.55
CA GLN A 235 -2.61 -16.45 -41.15
C GLN A 235 -2.73 -17.97 -41.00
N GLU A 236 -1.70 -18.69 -41.46
CA GLU A 236 -1.63 -20.17 -41.44
C GLU A 236 -0.50 -20.69 -40.53
N GLY A 237 0.31 -19.81 -39.93
CA GLY A 237 1.47 -20.19 -39.11
C GLY A 237 1.23 -20.25 -37.59
N GLU A 238 0.16 -19.64 -37.09
CA GLU A 238 -0.13 -19.56 -35.64
C GLU A 238 -0.83 -20.82 -35.07
N LEU A 239 -1.34 -21.72 -35.93
CA LEU A 239 -1.95 -22.97 -35.48
C LEU A 239 -0.89 -24.02 -35.07
N ASP A 240 0.20 -24.17 -35.84
CA ASP A 240 1.22 -25.22 -35.59
C ASP A 240 1.96 -25.03 -34.27
N GLU A 241 2.19 -23.77 -33.86
CA GLU A 241 2.88 -23.47 -32.60
C GLU A 241 1.99 -23.75 -31.38
N LYS A 242 0.69 -23.45 -31.47
CA LYS A 242 -0.29 -23.77 -30.42
C LYS A 242 -0.46 -25.28 -30.22
N ASP A 243 -0.47 -26.04 -31.30
CA ASP A 243 -0.64 -27.50 -31.25
C ASP A 243 0.58 -28.18 -30.60
N ARG A 244 1.80 -27.69 -30.87
CA ARG A 244 3.02 -28.15 -30.20
C ARG A 244 3.04 -27.84 -28.70
N VAL A 245 2.57 -26.65 -28.32
CA VAL A 245 2.49 -26.25 -26.90
C VAL A 245 1.46 -27.08 -26.15
N MET A 246 0.31 -27.37 -26.75
CA MET A 246 -0.71 -28.26 -26.15
C MET A 246 -0.22 -29.70 -26.01
N ALA A 247 0.53 -30.23 -26.99
CA ALA A 247 1.14 -31.54 -26.88
C ALA A 247 2.16 -31.63 -25.73
N PHE A 248 2.99 -30.59 -25.57
CA PHE A 248 3.98 -30.53 -24.49
C PHE A 248 3.32 -30.42 -23.10
N LEU A 249 2.24 -29.64 -22.98
CA LEU A 249 1.45 -29.54 -21.74
C LEU A 249 0.80 -30.89 -21.38
N SER A 250 0.24 -31.60 -22.37
CA SER A 250 -0.33 -32.95 -22.15
C SER A 250 0.72 -33.94 -21.65
N MET A 251 1.95 -33.87 -22.16
CA MET A 251 3.06 -34.72 -21.73
C MET A 251 3.46 -34.43 -20.27
N LEU A 252 3.55 -33.16 -19.90
CA LEU A 252 3.87 -32.74 -18.53
C LEU A 252 2.80 -33.15 -17.51
N ILE A 253 1.52 -33.00 -17.85
CA ILE A 253 0.40 -33.41 -16.99
C ILE A 253 0.43 -34.93 -16.78
N THR A 254 0.64 -35.70 -17.85
CA THR A 254 0.74 -37.17 -17.77
C THR A 254 1.92 -37.60 -16.89
N PHE A 255 3.08 -36.92 -17.00
CA PHE A 255 4.24 -37.19 -16.15
C PHE A 255 3.97 -36.87 -14.68
N HIS A 256 3.27 -35.78 -14.38
CA HIS A 256 2.94 -35.43 -12.99
C HIS A 256 1.96 -36.43 -12.36
N ILE A 257 0.88 -36.77 -13.08
CA ILE A 257 -0.09 -37.79 -12.65
C ILE A 257 0.62 -39.13 -12.42
N HIS A 258 1.53 -39.53 -13.32
CA HIS A 258 2.28 -40.76 -13.16
C HIS A 258 3.17 -40.76 -11.91
N ASN A 259 3.82 -39.63 -11.59
CA ASN A 259 4.61 -39.52 -10.36
C ASN A 259 3.74 -39.57 -9.09
N ASP A 260 2.56 -38.94 -9.11
CA ASP A 260 1.62 -38.98 -7.99
C ASP A 260 1.01 -40.39 -7.79
N ASP A 261 0.67 -41.09 -8.86
CA ASP A 261 0.18 -42.48 -8.81
C ASP A 261 1.26 -43.45 -8.32
N VAL A 262 2.51 -43.26 -8.77
CA VAL A 262 3.66 -44.05 -8.30
C VAL A 262 3.92 -43.80 -6.81
N PHE A 263 3.81 -42.54 -6.34
CA PHE A 263 3.98 -42.21 -4.92
C PHE A 263 2.81 -42.75 -4.07
N SER A 264 1.59 -42.74 -4.59
CA SER A 264 0.39 -43.31 -3.94
C SER A 264 0.43 -44.83 -3.78
N GLY A 265 1.08 -45.57 -4.68
CA GLY A 265 1.14 -47.04 -4.64
C GLY A 265 2.22 -47.61 -3.70
N VAL A 266 3.20 -46.81 -3.31
CA VAL A 266 4.32 -47.26 -2.45
C VAL A 266 3.86 -47.61 -1.02
N PRO A 267 3.02 -46.82 -0.32
CA PRO A 267 2.55 -47.15 1.03
C PRO A 267 1.81 -48.50 1.10
N GLY A 268 0.89 -48.77 0.17
CA GLY A 268 0.13 -50.03 0.16
C GLY A 268 0.98 -51.26 -0.14
N ARG A 269 2.05 -51.11 -0.94
CA ARG A 269 3.02 -52.20 -1.16
C ARG A 269 3.91 -52.44 0.06
N VAL A 270 4.23 -51.40 0.81
CA VAL A 270 5.00 -51.49 2.07
C VAL A 270 4.15 -52.13 3.18
N GLU A 271 2.87 -51.77 3.31
CA GLU A 271 1.94 -52.38 4.28
C GLU A 271 1.67 -53.86 4.00
N ASN A 272 1.52 -54.25 2.73
CA ASN A 272 1.34 -55.67 2.39
C ASN A 272 2.63 -56.47 2.66
N MET A 273 3.80 -55.84 2.50
CA MET A 273 5.08 -56.48 2.82
C MET A 273 5.33 -56.55 4.33
N SER A 274 4.89 -55.56 5.12
CA SER A 274 5.00 -55.59 6.59
C SER A 274 4.06 -56.63 7.20
N MET A 275 2.83 -56.75 6.71
CA MET A 275 1.88 -57.78 7.16
C MET A 275 2.41 -59.20 6.92
N ARG A 276 3.06 -59.42 5.76
CA ARG A 276 3.72 -60.72 5.47
C ARG A 276 4.92 -60.99 6.37
N LEU A 277 5.69 -59.96 6.73
CA LEU A 277 6.82 -60.10 7.66
C LEU A 277 6.35 -60.43 9.07
N GLU A 278 5.25 -59.84 9.54
CA GLU A 278 4.61 -60.19 10.81
C GLU A 278 4.11 -61.64 10.81
N GLU A 279 3.44 -62.08 9.74
CA GLU A 279 2.98 -63.47 9.61
C GLU A 279 4.14 -64.47 9.66
N VAL A 280 5.26 -64.16 8.99
CA VAL A 280 6.47 -65.00 9.02
C VAL A 280 7.10 -65.03 10.42
N ASN A 281 7.17 -63.88 11.10
CA ASN A 281 7.69 -63.79 12.47
C ASN A 281 6.82 -64.57 13.47
N GLU A 282 5.50 -64.55 13.30
CA GLU A 282 4.57 -65.31 14.13
C GLU A 282 4.72 -66.83 13.90
N ARG A 283 4.91 -67.26 12.64
CA ARG A 283 5.25 -68.65 12.30
C ARG A 283 6.60 -69.09 12.86
N GLU A 284 7.59 -68.22 12.87
CA GLU A 284 8.90 -68.53 13.46
C GLU A 284 8.79 -68.70 14.98
N ASN A 285 8.05 -67.82 15.66
CA ASN A 285 7.86 -67.88 17.11
C ASN A 285 7.06 -69.12 17.54
N THR A 286 6.02 -69.49 16.79
CA THR A 286 5.27 -70.73 17.01
C THR A 286 6.13 -71.97 16.78
N MET A 287 6.98 -71.97 15.75
CA MET A 287 7.92 -73.07 15.49
C MET A 287 8.96 -73.19 16.61
N LYS A 288 9.52 -72.07 17.10
CA LYS A 288 10.45 -72.05 18.25
C LYS A 288 9.80 -72.56 19.53
N ALA A 289 8.57 -72.16 19.81
CA ALA A 289 7.82 -72.66 20.97
C ALA A 289 7.57 -74.18 20.86
N SER A 290 7.20 -74.66 19.67
CA SER A 290 7.00 -76.10 19.45
C SER A 290 8.30 -76.89 19.63
N LEU A 291 9.43 -76.40 19.13
CA LEU A 291 10.77 -76.99 19.33
C LEU A 291 11.12 -77.06 20.83
N GLN A 292 10.91 -75.97 21.57
CA GLN A 292 11.13 -75.97 23.02
C GLN A 292 10.26 -77.01 23.75
N THR A 293 9.00 -77.19 23.35
CA THR A 293 8.15 -78.23 23.95
C THR A 293 8.61 -79.65 23.61
N VAL A 294 9.19 -79.86 22.42
CA VAL A 294 9.75 -81.16 22.01
C VAL A 294 11.05 -81.45 22.77
N ASP A 295 11.95 -80.47 22.88
CA ASP A 295 13.18 -80.58 23.67
C ASP A 295 12.88 -80.90 25.15
N LEU A 296 11.84 -80.26 25.72
CA LEU A 296 11.43 -80.48 27.11
C LEU A 296 10.75 -81.85 27.33
N ARG A 297 10.30 -82.53 26.28
CA ARG A 297 9.81 -83.93 26.35
C ARG A 297 10.91 -84.97 26.14
N LEU A 298 12.08 -84.56 25.64
CA LEU A 298 13.24 -85.43 25.41
C LEU A 298 14.25 -85.39 26.57
N ALA A 299 14.11 -84.46 27.52
CA ALA A 299 14.86 -84.38 28.78
C ALA A 299 14.10 -85.03 29.94
#